data_AF-A0A2P2KA11-F1
#
_entry.id   AF-A0A2P2KA11-F1
#
_cell.length_a   1.000
_cell.length_b   1.000
_cell.length_c   1.000
_cell.angle_alpha   90.00
_cell.angle_beta   90.00
_cell.angle_gamma   90.00
#
_symmetry.space_group_name_H-M   'P 1'
#
loop_
_entity.id
_entity.type
_entity.pdbx_description
1 polymer ?
#
loop_
_entity_poly.entity_id
_entity_poly.type
_entity_poly.pdbx_seq_one_letter_code
_entity_poly.pdbx_strand_id
1 'polypeptide(L)'
;MRSTKATALTLAEKCKNILASNWQAQLNTIKADAKGSKEDVYSSKAKYILKKGKPYIWVPEKDMHTLNIIIDERASLAISSPFPGPLAKLLRSVKRLPARVALTGDVRAIQDEKVWSYV
;
A
#
# COMPACT_ATOMS: atom_id res chain seq x y z
N MET A 1 -21.21 36.16 -4.10
CA MET A 1 -20.59 34.84 -4.39
C MET A 1 -21.35 33.76 -3.63
N ARG A 2 -22.06 32.85 -4.31
CA ARG A 2 -22.67 31.70 -3.65
C ARG A 2 -21.55 30.81 -3.14
N SER A 3 -21.47 30.63 -1.82
CA SER A 3 -20.60 29.62 -1.21
C SER A 3 -21.14 28.26 -1.63
N THR A 4 -20.55 27.70 -2.68
CA THR A 4 -20.77 26.30 -3.06
C THR A 4 -20.17 25.48 -1.92
N LYS A 5 -21.02 24.92 -1.04
CA LYS A 5 -20.56 23.95 -0.04
C LYS A 5 -19.83 22.84 -0.79
N ALA A 6 -18.51 22.77 -0.63
CA ALA A 6 -17.73 21.71 -1.23
C ALA A 6 -18.30 20.37 -0.73
N THR A 7 -18.86 19.57 -1.63
CA THR A 7 -19.39 18.26 -1.29
C THR A 7 -18.25 17.45 -0.69
N ALA A 8 -18.36 17.12 0.60
CA ALA A 8 -17.32 16.38 1.28
C ALA A 8 -17.21 14.99 0.65
N LEU A 9 -16.01 14.64 0.17
CA LEU A 9 -15.74 13.30 -0.35
C LEU A 9 -16.08 12.24 0.70
N THR A 10 -16.64 11.13 0.25
CA THR A 10 -16.86 9.93 1.06
C THR A 10 -15.53 9.35 1.54
N LEU A 11 -15.57 8.50 2.57
CA LEU A 11 -14.36 7.82 3.05
C LEU A 11 -13.72 6.97 1.94
N ALA A 12 -14.53 6.23 1.18
CA ALA A 12 -14.07 5.40 0.08
C ALA A 12 -13.35 6.21 -1.01
N GLU A 13 -13.89 7.38 -1.38
CA GLU A 13 -13.26 8.29 -2.34
C GLU A 13 -11.95 8.86 -1.81
N LYS A 14 -11.90 9.25 -0.52
CA LYS A 14 -10.65 9.70 0.12
C LYS A 14 -9.59 8.60 0.10
N CYS A 15 -9.97 7.35 0.40
CA CYS A 15 -9.05 6.22 0.35
C CYS A 15 -8.56 5.96 -1.07
N LYS A 16 -9.45 5.98 -2.06
CA LYS A 16 -9.10 5.81 -3.48
C LYS A 16 -8.14 6.89 -3.96
N ASN A 17 -8.37 8.14 -3.56
CA ASN A 17 -7.49 9.26 -3.89
C ASN A 17 -6.08 9.08 -3.30
N ILE A 18 -5.97 8.64 -2.04
CA ILE A 18 -4.66 8.35 -1.42
C ILE A 18 -3.97 7.20 -2.16
N LEU A 19 -4.69 6.11 -2.46
CA LEU A 19 -4.13 4.97 -3.19
C LEU A 19 -3.65 5.34 -4.59
N ALA A 20 -4.32 6.26 -5.28
CA ALA A 20 -3.94 6.73 -6.60
C ALA A 20 -2.83 7.80 -6.59
N SER A 21 -2.58 8.43 -5.45
CA SER A 21 -1.61 9.55 -5.33
C SER A 21 -0.15 9.14 -5.16
N ASN A 22 0.13 7.84 -4.98
CA ASN A 22 1.46 7.32 -4.69
C ASN A 22 1.73 6.04 -5.50
N TRP A 23 3.00 5.71 -5.64
CA TRP A 23 3.50 4.47 -6.28
C TRP A 23 4.42 3.67 -5.36
N GLN A 24 4.71 4.20 -4.17
CA GLN A 24 5.47 3.51 -3.12
C GLN A 24 4.55 3.20 -1.94
N ALA A 25 4.69 2.00 -1.40
CA ALA A 25 3.95 1.54 -0.25
C ALA A 25 4.86 0.75 0.70
N GLN A 26 4.44 0.64 1.96
CA GLN A 26 5.03 -0.31 2.88
C GLN A 26 4.26 -1.63 2.78
N LEU A 27 4.94 -2.68 2.33
CA LEU A 27 4.41 -4.04 2.28
C LEU A 27 4.81 -4.76 3.57
N ASN A 28 3.85 -5.40 4.22
CA ASN A 28 4.07 -6.22 5.39
C ASN A 28 3.59 -7.64 5.10
N THR A 29 4.47 -8.62 5.29
CA THR A 29 4.20 -10.05 5.10
C THR A 29 4.55 -10.81 6.37
N ILE A 30 4.01 -12.00 6.55
CA ILE A 30 4.39 -12.89 7.66
C ILE A 30 5.67 -13.62 7.28
N LYS A 31 6.69 -13.62 8.16
CA LYS A 31 7.95 -14.31 7.91
C LYS A 31 7.73 -15.82 7.79
N ALA A 32 8.37 -16.45 6.81
CA ALA A 32 8.26 -17.89 6.59
C ALA A 32 8.75 -18.76 7.77
N ASP A 33 9.67 -18.25 8.59
CA ASP A 33 10.23 -18.92 9.77
C ASP A 33 9.48 -18.62 11.08
N ALA A 34 8.35 -17.91 10.98
CA ALA A 34 7.49 -17.55 12.09
C ALA A 34 6.95 -18.78 12.83
N LYS A 35 7.29 -18.90 14.13
CA LYS A 35 6.79 -19.95 15.03
C LYS A 35 5.69 -19.47 16.00
N GLY A 36 5.17 -18.25 15.83
CA GLY A 36 3.96 -17.79 16.52
C GLY A 36 4.16 -16.73 17.60
N SER A 37 5.04 -15.74 17.39
CA SER A 37 5.15 -14.58 18.29
C SER A 37 5.11 -13.25 17.52
N LYS A 38 4.93 -12.13 18.24
CA LYS A 38 4.70 -10.78 17.66
C LYS A 38 5.87 -10.23 16.79
N GLU A 39 6.97 -10.95 16.62
CA GLU A 39 8.14 -10.58 15.79
C GLU A 39 8.11 -11.18 14.36
N ASP A 40 6.98 -11.77 13.99
CA ASP A 40 6.78 -12.56 12.77
C ASP A 40 6.43 -11.73 11.52
N VAL A 41 6.53 -10.39 11.56
CA VAL A 41 6.21 -9.53 10.40
C VAL A 41 7.48 -9.00 9.74
N TYR A 42 7.59 -9.22 8.43
CA TYR A 42 8.60 -8.61 7.58
C TYR A 42 8.01 -7.41 6.83
N SER A 43 8.64 -6.25 6.98
CA SER A 43 8.15 -4.97 6.46
C SER A 43 9.20 -4.27 5.60
N SER A 44 8.89 -4.00 4.34
CA SER A 44 9.78 -3.23 3.46
C SER A 44 8.99 -2.34 2.49
N LYS A 45 9.71 -1.48 1.77
CA LYS A 45 9.09 -0.63 0.75
C LYS A 45 8.94 -1.41 -0.55
N ALA A 46 7.72 -1.46 -1.07
CA ALA A 46 7.42 -2.02 -2.38
C ALA A 46 6.88 -0.94 -3.31
N LYS A 47 7.13 -1.10 -4.61
CA LYS A 47 6.48 -0.30 -5.65
C LYS A 47 5.16 -0.96 -6.01
N TYR A 48 4.14 -0.16 -6.28
CA TYR A 48 2.85 -0.67 -6.74
C TYR A 48 2.22 0.22 -7.79
N ILE A 49 1.28 -0.35 -8.53
CA ILE A 49 0.35 0.38 -9.39
C ILE A 49 -1.09 0.01 -9.02
N LEU A 50 -2.03 0.93 -9.22
CA LEU A 50 -3.45 0.68 -8.96
C LEU A 50 -4.17 0.41 -10.29
N LYS A 51 -4.76 -0.78 -10.46
CA LYS A 51 -5.57 -1.14 -11.64
C LYS A 51 -6.93 -1.65 -11.20
N LYS A 52 -8.00 -1.00 -11.67
CA LYS A 52 -9.40 -1.32 -11.31
C LYS A 52 -9.63 -1.41 -9.78
N GLY A 53 -8.98 -0.54 -9.01
CA GLY A 53 -9.08 -0.52 -7.55
C GLY A 53 -8.26 -1.59 -6.82
N LYS A 54 -7.53 -2.45 -7.53
CA LYS A 54 -6.63 -3.45 -6.96
C LYS A 54 -5.17 -3.02 -7.08
N PRO A 55 -4.37 -3.06 -6.00
CA PRO A 55 -2.94 -2.80 -6.09
C PRO A 55 -2.22 -4.00 -6.69
N TYR A 56 -1.35 -3.74 -7.66
CA TYR A 56 -0.41 -4.69 -8.25
C TYR A 56 0.97 -4.30 -7.74
N ILE A 57 1.65 -5.21 -7.08
CA ILE A 57 2.89 -4.92 -6.35
C ILE A 57 4.06 -5.54 -7.12
N TRP A 58 5.12 -4.77 -7.30
CA TRP A 58 6.37 -5.27 -7.87
C TRP A 58 7.30 -5.71 -6.74
N VAL A 59 7.56 -7.02 -6.67
CA VAL A 59 8.46 -7.63 -5.68
C VAL A 59 9.59 -8.35 -6.43
N PRO A 60 10.88 -8.03 -6.17
CA PRO A 60 11.99 -8.76 -6.77
C PRO A 60 11.97 -10.25 -6.36
N GLU A 61 12.33 -11.16 -7.27
CA GLU A 61 12.30 -12.60 -6.99
C GLU A 61 13.11 -13.02 -5.76
N LYS A 62 14.28 -12.40 -5.57
CA LYS A 62 15.19 -12.69 -4.45
C LYS A 62 14.83 -11.93 -3.16
N ASP A 63 13.70 -11.22 -3.14
CA ASP A 63 13.23 -10.52 -1.96
C ASP A 63 12.57 -11.49 -0.97
N MET A 64 12.72 -11.25 0.33
CA MET A 64 12.12 -12.07 1.39
C MET A 64 10.59 -12.04 1.32
N HIS A 65 9.98 -10.97 0.81
CA HIS A 65 8.54 -10.92 0.58
C HIS A 65 8.07 -12.07 -0.34
N THR A 66 8.86 -12.45 -1.34
CA THR A 66 8.51 -13.55 -2.25
C THR A 66 8.36 -14.87 -1.51
N LEU A 67 9.36 -15.24 -0.70
CA LEU A 67 9.31 -16.45 0.12
C LEU A 67 8.17 -16.41 1.14
N ASN A 68 8.00 -15.28 1.82
CA ASN A 68 6.95 -15.08 2.80
C ASN A 68 5.55 -15.28 2.19
N ILE A 69 5.29 -14.68 1.02
CA ILE A 69 3.99 -14.76 0.32
C ILE A 69 3.70 -16.20 -0.15
N ILE A 70 4.73 -16.95 -0.57
CA ILE A 70 4.57 -18.36 -0.99
C ILE A 70 4.12 -19.23 0.18
N ILE A 71 4.63 -18.98 1.39
CA ILE A 71 4.29 -19.75 2.59
C ILE A 71 2.96 -19.29 3.20
N ASP A 72 2.73 -17.98 3.24
CA ASP A 72 1.52 -17.36 3.78
C ASP A 72 1.11 -16.16 2.90
N GLU A 73 0.00 -16.30 2.17
CA GLU A 73 -0.47 -15.27 1.24
C GLU A 73 -0.94 -13.98 1.92
N ARG A 74 -1.15 -14.00 3.25
CA ARG A 74 -1.70 -12.85 4.00
C ARG A 74 -0.67 -11.73 4.10
N ALA A 75 -1.09 -10.55 3.66
CA ALA A 75 -0.28 -9.34 3.75
C ALA A 75 -1.10 -8.10 4.08
N SER A 76 -0.37 -7.03 4.41
CA SER A 76 -0.94 -5.69 4.43
C SER A 76 -0.08 -4.71 3.64
N LEU A 77 -0.74 -3.76 2.98
CA LEU A 77 -0.12 -2.71 2.19
C LEU A 77 -0.51 -1.36 2.76
N ALA A 78 0.45 -0.59 3.27
CA ALA A 78 0.23 0.73 3.83
C ALA A 78 0.74 1.83 2.88
N ILE A 79 -0.14 2.77 2.54
CA ILE A 79 0.11 3.88 1.61
C ILE A 79 -0.12 5.18 2.35
N SER A 80 0.77 6.15 2.18
CA SER A 80 0.58 7.53 2.64
C SER A 80 0.39 8.48 1.47
N SER A 81 -0.39 9.54 1.65
CA SER A 81 -0.43 10.66 0.71
C SER A 81 0.98 11.24 0.55
N PRO A 82 1.41 11.58 -0.69
CA PRO A 82 2.71 12.19 -0.91
C PRO A 82 2.81 13.50 -0.15
N PHE A 83 3.98 13.77 0.42
CA PHE A 83 4.26 15.01 1.12
C PHE A 83 5.72 15.42 0.86
N PRO A 84 6.05 16.73 0.91
CA PRO A 84 7.43 17.17 0.73
C PRO A 84 8.32 16.64 1.85
N GLY A 85 9.37 15.89 1.48
CA GLY A 85 10.32 15.30 2.42
C GLY A 85 10.91 16.29 3.46
N PRO A 86 11.32 17.52 3.07
CA PRO A 86 11.79 18.53 4.01
C PRO A 86 10.80 18.89 5.12
N LEU A 87 9.49 18.72 4.88
CA LEU A 87 8.44 18.98 5.85
C LEU A 87 8.20 17.82 6.83
N ALA A 88 8.85 16.66 6.65
CA ALA A 88 8.67 15.49 7.52
C ALA A 88 8.86 15.83 9.01
N LYS A 89 9.92 16.57 9.34
CA LYS A 89 10.26 16.94 10.72
C LYS A 89 9.23 17.88 11.32
N LEU A 90 8.77 18.86 10.53
CA LEU A 90 7.73 19.80 10.93
C LEU A 90 6.39 19.09 11.16
N LEU A 91 5.95 18.27 10.20
CA LEU A 91 4.70 17.50 10.30
C LEU A 91 4.68 16.60 11.54
N ARG A 92 5.82 16.00 11.88
CA ARG A 92 5.97 15.23 13.13
C ARG A 92 5.89 16.12 14.38
N SER A 93 6.53 17.29 14.38
CA SER A 93 6.52 18.17 15.57
C SER A 93 5.13 18.71 15.90
N VAL A 94 4.32 19.03 14.88
CA VAL A 94 2.93 19.49 15.06
C VAL A 94 1.92 18.33 15.15
N LYS A 95 2.39 17.07 15.22
CA LYS A 95 1.56 15.85 15.26
C LYS A 95 0.54 15.75 14.12
N ARG A 96 0.78 16.40 12.98
CA ARG A 96 -0.07 16.33 11.78
C ARG A 96 0.61 15.49 10.72
N LEU A 97 0.40 14.19 10.77
CA LEU A 97 1.00 13.25 9.83
C LEU A 97 0.15 13.18 8.54
N PRO A 98 0.77 12.89 7.38
CA PRO A 98 0.05 12.70 6.12
C PRO A 98 -1.04 11.63 6.28
N ALA A 99 -2.15 11.81 5.56
CA ALA A 99 -3.23 10.83 5.55
C ALA A 99 -2.73 9.50 4.98
N ARG A 100 -3.26 8.38 5.49
CA ARG A 100 -2.82 7.04 5.12
C ARG A 100 -4.00 6.10 4.91
N VAL A 101 -3.77 5.09 4.09
CA VAL A 101 -4.67 3.96 3.87
C VAL A 101 -3.87 2.70 4.08
N ALA A 102 -4.45 1.74 4.80
CA ALA A 102 -3.94 0.39 4.88
C ALA A 102 -4.94 -0.54 4.19
N LEU A 103 -4.43 -1.39 3.30
CA LEU A 103 -5.17 -2.50 2.71
C LEU A 103 -4.67 -3.79 3.36
N THR A 104 -5.58 -4.70 3.65
CA THR A 104 -5.30 -6.03 4.20
C THR A 104 -5.95 -7.06 3.30
N GLY A 105 -5.24 -8.15 3.02
CA GLY A 105 -5.77 -9.24 2.21
C GLY A 105 -4.67 -10.16 1.71
N ASP A 106 -5.02 -11.00 0.77
CA ASP A 106 -4.13 -12.03 0.25
C ASP A 106 -3.41 -11.55 -1.02
N VAL A 107 -2.11 -11.83 -1.09
CA VAL A 107 -1.26 -11.49 -2.24
C VAL A 107 -1.07 -12.73 -3.08
N ARG A 108 -1.38 -12.61 -4.37
CA ARG A 108 -1.24 -13.70 -5.32
C ARG A 108 -0.33 -13.29 -6.46
N ALA A 109 0.53 -14.21 -6.88
CA ALA A 109 1.30 -14.06 -8.10
C ALA A 109 0.34 -13.90 -9.29
N ILE A 110 0.69 -12.99 -10.20
CA ILE A 110 -0.03 -12.85 -11.45
C ILE A 110 0.30 -14.10 -12.27
N GLN A 111 -0.63 -15.04 -12.40
CA GLN A 111 -0.48 -16.18 -13.29
C GLN A 111 -0.59 -15.67 -14.74
N ASP A 112 0.18 -16.26 -15.65
CA ASP A 112 0.34 -15.88 -17.08
C ASP A 112 -0.92 -15.99 -17.95
N GLU A 113 -2.11 -16.03 -17.36
CA GLU A 113 -3.37 -15.86 -18.09
C GLU A 113 -3.53 -14.40 -18.52
N LYS A 114 -2.86 -14.08 -19.64
CA LYS A 114 -3.08 -12.91 -20.51
C LYS A 114 -3.52 -11.65 -19.77
N VAL A 115 -2.56 -10.88 -19.25
CA VAL A 115 -2.75 -9.43 -19.08
C VAL A 115 -2.60 -8.75 -20.45
N TRP A 116 -3.36 -9.20 -21.45
CA TRP A 116 -3.64 -8.43 -22.66
C TRP A 116 -4.83 -7.53 -22.36
N SER A 117 -4.61 -6.46 -21.61
CA SER A 117 -5.53 -5.33 -21.70
C SER A 117 -5.01 -4.43 -22.81
N TYR A 118 -5.57 -4.65 -24.00
CA TYR A 118 -5.45 -3.85 -25.22
C TYR A 118 -5.29 -2.36 -24.90
N VAL A 119 -4.21 -1.78 -25.44
CA VAL A 119 -4.09 -0.35 -25.73
C VAL A 119 -4.85 -0.08 -27.03
#